data_AF-A0A2U1PS80-F1
#
_entry.id   AF-A0A2U1PS80-F1
#
_cell.length_a   1.000
_cell.length_b   1.000
_cell.length_c   1.000
_cell.angle_alpha   90.00
_cell.angle_beta   90.00
_cell.angle_gamma   90.00
#
_symmetry.space_group_name_H-M   'P 1'
#
loop_
_entity.id
_entity.type
_entity.pdbx_description
1 polymer ?
#
loop_
_entity_poly.entity_id
_entity_poly.type
_entity_poly.pdbx_seq_one_letter_code
_entity_poly.pdbx_strand_id
1 'polypeptide(L)'
;MGSKCNNLEWNGLINDFANQSNGNSIGSIIRRLCLAISVYLIWQERNCIIFRNEFREWEDLYNIGCEIVKMRLLSLTMKPSKAVFKAQADWEVLFKIRTNGTVTH
;
A
#
# COMPACT_ATOMS: atom_id res chain seq x y z
N MET A 1 27.27 -2.12 -8.37
CA MET A 1 26.75 -3.34 -7.72
C MET A 1 25.29 -3.47 -8.11
N GLY A 2 25.00 -4.23 -9.18
CA GLY A 2 23.62 -4.46 -9.60
C GLY A 2 23.00 -5.49 -8.67
N SER A 3 22.00 -5.08 -7.89
CA SER A 3 21.19 -5.98 -7.08
C SER A 3 20.70 -7.12 -7.97
N LYS A 4 21.05 -8.36 -7.62
CA LYS A 4 20.43 -9.55 -8.20
C LYS A 4 18.94 -9.46 -7.85
N CYS A 5 18.12 -8.95 -8.76
CA CYS A 5 16.70 -9.22 -8.72
C CYS A 5 16.57 -10.73 -8.88
N ASN A 6 16.33 -11.42 -7.76
CA ASN A 6 15.96 -12.82 -7.75
C ASN A 6 14.90 -13.02 -8.83
N ASN A 7 14.98 -14.11 -9.60
CA ASN A 7 13.93 -14.56 -10.51
C ASN A 7 12.64 -14.85 -9.72
N LEU A 8 11.99 -13.80 -9.22
CA LEU A 8 10.60 -13.80 -8.84
C LEU A 8 9.88 -14.04 -10.16
N GLU A 9 9.46 -15.29 -10.36
CA GLU A 9 8.58 -15.62 -11.47
C GLU A 9 7.34 -14.72 -11.31
N TRP A 10 7.20 -13.75 -12.20
CA TRP A 10 6.12 -12.76 -12.15
C TRP A 10 4.75 -13.42 -12.01
N ASN A 11 4.54 -14.54 -12.70
CA ASN A 11 3.30 -15.30 -12.60
C ASN A 11 3.07 -15.87 -11.19
N GLY A 12 4.13 -16.35 -10.52
CA GLY A 12 4.05 -16.81 -9.14
C GLY A 12 3.60 -15.71 -8.19
N LEU A 13 4.22 -14.52 -8.30
CA LEU A 13 3.82 -13.36 -7.50
C LEU A 13 2.37 -12.96 -7.75
N ILE A 14 1.96 -12.88 -9.02
CA ILE A 14 0.58 -12.52 -9.38
C ILE A 14 -0.41 -13.58 -8.88
N ASN A 15 -0.08 -14.86 -9.01
CA ASN A 15 -0.89 -15.96 -8.48
C ASN A 15 -1.00 -15.89 -6.96
N ASP A 16 0.07 -15.58 -6.24
CA ASP A 16 0.04 -15.41 -4.78
C ASP A 16 -0.90 -14.27 -4.37
N PHE A 17 -0.85 -13.13 -5.07
CA PHE A 17 -1.77 -12.02 -4.82
C PHE A 17 -3.22 -12.38 -5.20
N ALA A 18 -3.43 -13.11 -6.30
CA ALA A 18 -4.76 -13.52 -6.76
C ALA A 18 -5.41 -14.54 -5.81
N ASN A 19 -4.62 -15.44 -5.23
CA ASN A 19 -5.08 -16.48 -4.31
C ASN A 19 -5.32 -15.97 -2.89
N GLN A 20 -4.87 -14.75 -2.56
CA GLN A 20 -5.06 -14.16 -1.25
C GLN A 20 -6.49 -13.63 -1.06
N SER A 21 -6.97 -13.67 0.18
CA SER A 21 -8.30 -13.20 0.50
C SER A 21 -8.47 -11.69 0.26
N ASN A 22 -9.50 -11.35 -0.53
CA ASN A 22 -9.85 -9.99 -0.93
C ASN A 22 -10.94 -9.36 -0.06
N GLY A 23 -11.07 -9.82 1.19
CA GLY A 23 -12.05 -9.32 2.15
C GLY A 23 -11.78 -7.88 2.62
N ASN A 24 -12.62 -7.40 3.53
CA ASN A 24 -12.53 -6.04 4.10
C ASN A 24 -11.62 -5.95 5.33
N SER A 25 -10.72 -6.92 5.53
CA SER A 25 -9.70 -6.82 6.58
C SER A 25 -8.69 -5.73 6.21
N ILE A 26 -8.11 -5.08 7.22
CA ILE A 26 -7.11 -4.05 7.02
C ILE A 26 -5.90 -4.57 6.22
N GLY A 27 -5.47 -5.81 6.47
CA GLY A 27 -4.37 -6.42 5.71
C GLY A 27 -4.69 -6.61 4.22
N SER A 28 -5.91 -7.04 3.89
CA SER A 28 -6.38 -7.14 2.51
C SER A 28 -6.46 -5.76 1.83
N ILE A 29 -6.92 -4.74 2.56
CA ILE A 29 -6.97 -3.36 2.06
C ILE A 29 -5.57 -2.81 1.78
N ILE A 30 -4.65 -2.90 2.75
CA ILE A 30 -3.26 -2.43 2.60
C ILE A 30 -2.59 -3.11 1.41
N ARG A 31 -2.68 -4.44 1.32
CA ARG A 31 -2.07 -5.20 0.23
C ARG A 31 -2.54 -4.75 -1.15
N ARG A 32 -3.85 -4.57 -1.32
CA ARG A 32 -4.42 -4.09 -2.60
C ARG A 32 -4.02 -2.65 -2.90
N LEU A 33 -3.95 -1.79 -1.89
CA LEU A 33 -3.47 -0.41 -2.04
C LEU A 33 -2.00 -0.39 -2.50
N CYS A 34 -1.13 -1.16 -1.84
CA CYS A 34 0.27 -1.27 -2.22
C CYS A 34 0.42 -1.71 -3.67
N LEU A 35 -0.27 -2.79 -4.08
CA LEU A 35 -0.22 -3.26 -5.46
C LEU A 35 -0.68 -2.19 -6.46
N ALA A 36 -1.82 -1.56 -6.20
CA ALA A 36 -2.36 -0.52 -7.09
C ALA A 36 -1.42 0.68 -7.22
N ILE A 37 -0.85 1.14 -6.11
CA ILE A 37 0.07 2.29 -6.08
C ILE A 37 1.40 1.93 -6.75
N SER A 38 1.95 0.74 -6.53
CA SER A 38 3.16 0.28 -7.21
C SER A 38 2.98 0.25 -8.73
N VAL A 39 1.87 -0.33 -9.22
CA VAL A 39 1.56 -0.36 -10.67
C VAL A 39 1.40 1.05 -11.22
N TYR A 40 0.71 1.94 -10.49
CA TYR A 40 0.52 3.32 -10.89
C TYR A 40 1.84 4.09 -11.00
N LEU A 41 2.73 3.97 -10.00
CA LEU A 41 4.03 4.66 -10.01
C LEU A 41 4.94 4.15 -11.13
N ILE A 42 4.97 2.84 -11.39
CA ILE A 42 5.72 2.26 -12.52
C ILE A 42 5.21 2.85 -13.84
N TRP A 43 3.90 2.91 -14.02
CA TRP A 43 3.30 3.50 -15.22
C TRP A 43 3.61 5.01 -15.34
N GLN A 44 3.52 5.75 -14.23
CA GLN A 44 3.82 7.17 -14.18
C GLN A 44 5.28 7.46 -14.55
N GLU A 45 6.23 6.73 -13.98
CA GLU A 45 7.65 6.88 -14.31
C GLU A 45 7.95 6.61 -15.77
N ARG A 46 7.40 5.51 -16.32
CA ARG A 46 7.58 5.19 -17.74
C ARG A 46 7.11 6.34 -18.63
N ASN A 47 6.00 6.98 -18.29
CA ASN A 47 5.50 8.14 -19.03
C ASN A 47 6.36 9.39 -18.81
N CYS A 48 6.83 9.65 -17.58
CA CYS A 48 7.74 10.76 -17.31
C CYS A 48 9.03 10.64 -18.14
N ILE A 49 9.61 9.44 -18.22
CA ILE A 49 10.80 9.19 -19.04
C ILE A 49 10.50 9.44 -20.51
N ILE A 50 9.43 8.85 -21.05
CA ILE A 50 9.09 8.95 -22.49
C ILE A 50 8.78 10.38 -22.93
N PHE A 51 8.01 11.12 -22.13
CA PHE A 51 7.46 12.41 -22.55
C PHE A 51 8.21 13.63 -22.00
N ARG A 52 8.98 13.47 -20.92
CA ARG A 52 9.66 14.57 -20.24
C ARG A 52 11.17 14.37 -20.12
N ASN A 53 11.68 13.16 -20.40
CA ASN A 53 13.08 12.78 -20.17
C ASN A 53 13.53 13.05 -18.71
N GLU A 54 12.59 12.90 -17.78
CA GLU A 54 12.78 13.04 -16.34
C GLU A 54 12.75 11.65 -15.70
N PHE A 55 13.58 11.45 -14.68
CA PHE A 55 13.67 10.21 -13.92
C PHE A 55 13.80 10.51 -12.42
N ARG A 56 13.22 9.65 -11.59
CA ARG A 56 13.37 9.66 -10.13
C ARG A 56 14.00 8.36 -9.67
N GLU A 57 14.86 8.47 -8.67
CA GLU A 57 15.48 7.29 -8.04
C GLU A 57 14.41 6.41 -7.39
N TRP A 58 14.68 5.11 -7.33
CA TRP A 58 13.70 4.13 -6.85
C TRP A 58 13.35 4.34 -5.37
N GLU A 59 14.29 4.86 -4.56
CA GLU A 59 14.07 5.23 -3.16
C GLU A 59 12.99 6.31 -3.04
N ASP A 60 13.05 7.33 -3.91
CA ASP A 60 12.05 8.41 -3.92
C ASP A 60 10.67 7.87 -4.29
N LEU A 61 10.60 6.97 -5.29
CA LEU A 61 9.35 6.33 -5.70
C LEU A 61 8.77 5.45 -4.60
N TYR A 62 9.62 4.71 -3.89
CA TYR A 62 9.22 3.91 -2.76
C TYR A 62 8.62 4.79 -1.65
N ASN A 63 9.31 5.87 -1.28
CA ASN A 63 8.85 6.81 -0.26
C ASN A 63 7.52 7.47 -0.66
N ILE A 64 7.41 7.94 -1.91
CA ILE A 64 6.17 8.50 -2.46
C ILE A 64 5.05 7.46 -2.38
N GLY A 65 5.33 6.20 -2.75
CA GLY A 65 4.36 5.11 -2.66
C GLY A 65 3.86 4.87 -1.24
N CYS A 66 4.77 4.79 -0.26
CA CYS A 66 4.44 4.66 1.15
C CYS A 66 3.55 5.80 1.65
N GLU A 67 3.88 7.04 1.29
CA GLU A 67 3.08 8.21 1.68
C GLU A 67 1.69 8.19 1.04
N ILE A 68 1.57 7.81 -0.23
CA ILE A 68 0.25 7.65 -0.87
C ILE A 68 -0.56 6.57 -0.14
N VAL A 69 0.05 5.43 0.23
CA VAL A 69 -0.64 4.39 1.00
C VAL A 69 -1.12 4.95 2.34
N LYS A 70 -0.24 5.60 3.13
CA LYS A 70 -0.60 6.22 4.42
C LYS A 70 -1.78 7.18 4.28
N MET A 71 -1.72 8.08 3.30
CA MET A 71 -2.78 9.05 3.04
C MET A 71 -4.12 8.37 2.70
N ARG A 72 -4.09 7.30 1.90
CA ARG A 72 -5.28 6.50 1.62
C ARG A 72 -5.80 5.81 2.88
N LEU A 73 -4.94 5.21 3.70
CA LEU A 73 -5.37 4.57 4.94
C LEU A 73 -6.00 5.57 5.94
N LEU A 74 -5.43 6.77 6.08
CA LEU A 74 -5.95 7.85 6.94
C LEU A 74 -7.34 8.35 6.50
N SER A 75 -7.68 8.20 5.22
CA SER A 75 -9.00 8.55 4.68
C SER A 75 -10.09 7.53 5.02
N LEU A 76 -9.70 6.29 5.38
CA LEU A 76 -10.65 5.21 5.65
C LEU A 76 -11.16 5.28 7.09
N THR A 77 -12.43 4.94 7.26
CA THR A 77 -13.02 4.70 8.59
C THR A 77 -13.09 3.20 8.84
N MET A 78 -12.47 2.74 9.93
CA MET A 78 -12.30 1.32 10.23
C MET A 78 -13.05 0.91 11.50
N LYS A 79 -13.46 -0.35 11.58
CA LYS A 79 -13.95 -0.93 12.83
C LYS A 79 -12.75 -1.31 13.72
N PRO A 80 -12.83 -1.11 15.04
CA PRO A 80 -11.73 -1.46 15.94
C PRO A 80 -11.46 -2.97 15.88
N SER A 81 -10.19 -3.34 15.72
CA SER A 81 -9.72 -4.73 15.79
C SER A 81 -8.22 -4.78 16.08
N LYS A 82 -7.73 -5.91 16.62
CA LYS A 82 -6.29 -6.12 16.87
C LYS A 82 -5.44 -5.88 15.62
N ALA A 83 -5.93 -6.29 14.44
CA ALA A 83 -5.25 -6.09 13.17
C ALA A 83 -5.15 -4.60 12.78
N VAL A 84 -6.20 -3.82 13.05
CA VAL A 84 -6.23 -2.36 12.79
C VAL A 84 -5.22 -1.65 13.68
N PHE A 85 -5.18 -1.96 14.98
CA PHE A 85 -4.20 -1.37 15.90
C PHE A 85 -2.76 -1.78 15.57
N LYS A 86 -2.52 -3.04 15.17
CA LYS A 86 -1.21 -3.46 14.68
C LYS A 86 -0.80 -2.65 13.44
N ALA A 87 -1.70 -2.52 12.47
CA ALA A 87 -1.43 -1.75 11.26
C ALA A 87 -1.16 -0.26 11.54
N GLN A 88 -1.76 0.33 12.58
CA GLN A 88 -1.42 1.69 13.00
C GLN A 88 0.03 1.81 13.47
N ALA A 89 0.51 0.83 14.23
CA ALA A 89 1.91 0.79 14.67
C ALA A 89 2.85 0.55 13.49
N ASP A 90 2.55 -0.44 12.64
CA ASP A 90 3.38 -0.81 11.49
C ASP A 90 3.52 0.34 10.46
N TRP A 91 2.47 1.16 10.30
CA TRP A 91 2.45 2.28 9.35
C TRP A 91 2.64 3.66 9.99
N GLU A 92 2.81 3.71 11.31
CA GLU A 92 3.00 4.94 12.10
C GLU A 92 1.89 6.00 11.87
N VAL A 93 0.64 5.56 11.83
CA VAL A 93 -0.53 6.41 11.51
C VAL A 93 -1.70 6.17 12.47
N LEU A 94 -2.50 7.20 12.70
CA LEU A 94 -3.71 7.13 13.52
C LEU A 94 -4.95 7.00 12.65
N PHE A 95 -5.55 5.81 12.61
CA PHE A 95 -6.74 5.56 11.80
C PHE A 95 -8.00 6.16 12.41
N LYS A 96 -8.95 6.53 11.54
CA LYS A 96 -10.31 6.92 11.97
C LYS A 96 -11.07 5.66 12.36
N ILE A 97 -11.30 5.47 13.64
CA ILE A 97 -12.02 4.29 14.16
C ILE A 97 -13.49 4.66 14.38
N ARG A 98 -14.40 3.87 13.80
CA ARG A 98 -15.83 3.98 14.09
C ARG A 98 -16.08 3.43 15.49
N THR A 99 -16.34 4.31 16.45
CA THR A 99 -16.91 3.92 17.74
C THR A 99 -18.35 3.50 17.48
N ASN A 100 -18.67 2.22 17.73
CA ASN A 100 -20.06 1.82 17.87
C ASN A 100 -20.53 2.51 19.14
N GLY A 101 -21.48 3.43 19.05
CA GLY A 101 -21.87 4.32 20.14
C GLY A 101 -22.04 3.61 21.48
N THR A 102 -21.02 3.71 22.32
CA THR A 102 -21.16 3.65 23.76
C THR A 102 -20.65 5.00 24.24
N VAL A 103 -21.59 5.92 24.46
CA VAL A 103 -21.37 7.09 25.28
C VAL A 103 -21.04 6.56 26.67
N THR A 104 -19.76 6.59 27.04
CA THR A 104 -19.39 6.56 28.46
C THR A 104 -19.51 8.00 28.95
N HIS A 105 -20.50 8.21 29.84
CA HIS A 105 -20.72 9.42 30.61
C HIS A 105 -19.50 9.80 31.45
#